data_AF-A0A967SS11-F1
#
_entry.id   AF-A0A967SS11-F1
#
_cell.length_a   1.000
_cell.length_b   1.000
_cell.length_c   1.000
_cell.angle_alpha   90.00
_cell.angle_beta   90.00
_cell.angle_gamma   90.00
#
_symmetry.space_group_name_H-M   'P 1'
#
loop_
_entity.id
_entity.type
_entity.pdbx_description
1 polymer ?
#
loop_
_entity_poly.entity_id
_entity_poly.type
_entity_poly.pdbx_seq_one_letter_code
_entity_poly.pdbx_strand_id
1 'polypeptide(L)' 'DERGKKIYANVDFYSASVYDKLGIPTSLFTNIFACARVAGWTAHILEQLDDNRLIRPKAEYVGPEHRSVQPIDQRS' A
#
# COMPACT_ATOMS: atom_id res chain seq x y z
N ASP A 1 5.06 -22.40 21.39
CA ASP A 1 6.44 -22.08 21.01
C ASP A 1 6.75 -20.74 21.65
N GLU A 2 7.69 -20.71 22.59
CA GLU A 2 8.14 -19.50 23.30
C GLU A 2 8.97 -18.57 22.39
N ARG A 3 9.15 -18.92 21.11
CA ARG A 3 9.95 -18.17 20.13
C ARG A 3 9.09 -17.23 19.27
N GLY A 4 8.54 -16.18 19.87
CA GLY A 4 8.07 -14.99 19.13
C GLY A 4 7.00 -15.19 18.04
N LYS A 5 6.80 -14.15 17.22
CA LYS A 5 5.82 -14.16 16.12
C LYS A 5 6.26 -15.12 15.01
N LYS A 6 5.33 -15.91 14.47
CA LYS A 6 5.55 -16.77 13.30
C LYS A 6 5.71 -15.93 12.04
N ILE A 7 6.95 -15.57 11.72
CA ILE A 7 7.31 -14.82 10.51
C ILE A 7 8.07 -15.78 9.60
N TYR A 8 7.55 -15.99 8.40
CA TYR A 8 8.16 -16.82 7.37
C TYR A 8 8.71 -15.93 6.25
N ALA A 9 9.69 -16.44 5.51
CA ALA A 9 10.17 -15.77 4.31
C ALA A 9 9.02 -15.61 3.31
N ASN A 10 8.78 -14.38 2.87
CA ASN A 10 7.82 -14.09 1.82
C ASN A 10 8.47 -14.29 0.44
N VAL A 11 7.67 -14.11 -0.63
CA VAL A 11 8.17 -14.25 -2.01
C VAL A 11 9.34 -13.30 -2.32
N ASP A 12 9.35 -12.10 -1.72
CA ASP A 12 10.36 -11.08 -1.97
C ASP A 12 11.76 -11.54 -1.54
N PHE A 13 11.85 -12.36 -0.48
CA PHE A 13 13.11 -12.94 -0.03
C PHE A 13 13.80 -13.75 -1.13
N TYR A 14 13.04 -14.51 -1.90
CA TYR A 14 13.57 -15.35 -2.98
C TYR A 14 13.66 -14.57 -4.30
N SER A 15 12.66 -13.76 -4.65
CA SER A 15 12.67 -13.04 -5.93
C SER A 15 13.75 -11.97 -6.00
N ALA A 16 14.09 -11.31 -4.89
CA ALA A 16 15.21 -10.37 -4.85
C ALA A 16 16.55 -11.06 -5.21
N SER A 17 16.78 -12.26 -4.67
CA SER A 17 17.97 -13.06 -4.99
C SER A 17 17.98 -13.49 -6.46
N VAL A 18 16.82 -13.85 -7.02
CA VAL A 18 16.71 -14.20 -8.44
C VAL A 18 17.07 -13.01 -9.33
N TYR A 19 16.51 -11.82 -9.08
CA TYR A 19 16.80 -10.64 -9.89
C TYR A 19 18.26 -10.18 -9.76
N ASP A 20 18.86 -10.28 -8.58
CA ASP A 20 20.29 -10.05 -8.36
C ASP A 20 21.14 -11.00 -9.24
N LYS A 21 20.82 -12.31 -9.24
CA LYS A 21 21.53 -13.29 -10.09
C LYS A 21 21.31 -13.09 -11.58
N LEU A 22 20.23 -12.42 -11.99
CA LEU A 22 20.00 -12.01 -13.37
C LEU A 22 20.71 -10.69 -13.74
N GLY A 23 21.46 -10.09 -12.81
CA GLY A 23 22.19 -8.83 -13.06
C GLY A 23 21.28 -7.61 -13.18
N ILE A 24 20.06 -7.70 -12.67
CA ILE A 24 19.08 -6.62 -12.74
C ILE A 24 19.40 -5.59 -11.65
N PRO A 25 19.50 -4.29 -11.97
CA PRO A 25 19.64 -3.25 -10.96
C PRO A 25 18.50 -3.29 -9.94
N THR A 26 18.82 -3.22 -8.64
CA THR A 26 17.82 -3.25 -7.55
C THR A 26 16.73 -2.19 -7.69
N SER A 27 17.09 -1.03 -8.27
CA SER A 27 16.13 0.05 -8.58
C SER A 27 15.02 -0.35 -9.56
N LEU A 28 15.17 -1.46 -10.29
CA LEU A 28 14.19 -1.97 -11.24
C LEU A 28 13.33 -3.12 -10.69
N PHE A 29 13.58 -3.62 -9.48
CA PHE A 29 12.85 -4.79 -8.94
C PHE A 29 11.34 -4.53 -8.86
N THR A 30 10.93 -3.37 -8.36
CA THR A 30 9.52 -2.96 -8.29
C THR A 30 8.90 -2.82 -9.68
N ASN A 31 9.67 -2.38 -10.68
CA ASN A 31 9.18 -2.21 -12.04
C ASN A 31 8.87 -3.56 -12.69
N ILE A 32 9.73 -4.56 -12.47
CA ILE A 32 9.49 -5.94 -12.95
C ILE A 32 8.25 -6.53 -12.28
N PHE A 33 8.11 -6.32 -10.96
CA PHE A 33 6.89 -6.70 -10.24
C PHE A 33 5.64 -6.07 -10.86
N ALA A 34 5.68 -4.77 -11.17
CA ALA A 34 4.56 -4.05 -11.78
C ALA A 34 4.24 -4.58 -13.19
N CYS A 35 5.26 -4.86 -14.01
CA CYS A 35 5.09 -5.48 -15.32
C CYS A 35 4.33 -6.82 -15.24
N ALA A 36 4.65 -7.66 -14.25
CA ALA A 36 3.90 -8.90 -14.03
C ALA A 36 2.49 -8.64 -13.47
N ARG A 37 2.35 -7.66 -12.56
CA ARG A 37 1.09 -7.41 -11.84
C ARG A 37 0.03 -6.67 -12.66
N VAL A 38 0.42 -5.97 -13.73
CA VAL A 38 -0.51 -5.22 -14.59
C VAL A 38 -1.63 -6.11 -15.16
N ALA A 39 -1.35 -7.38 -15.46
CA ALA A 39 -2.37 -8.33 -15.89
C ALA A 39 -3.45 -8.55 -14.81
N GLY A 40 -3.04 -8.73 -13.56
CA GLY A 40 -3.98 -8.88 -12.43
C GLY A 40 -4.71 -7.59 -12.11
N TRP A 41 -4.03 -6.44 -12.15
CA TRP A 41 -4.67 -5.13 -11.92
C TRP A 41 -5.73 -4.84 -12.96
N THR A 42 -5.43 -5.07 -14.24
CA THR A 42 -6.40 -4.86 -15.32
C THR A 42 -7.57 -5.82 -15.23
N ALA A 43 -7.34 -7.10 -14.91
CA ALA A 43 -8.42 -8.06 -14.65
C ALA A 43 -9.35 -7.58 -13.52
N HIS A 44 -8.80 -7.19 -12.37
CA HIS A 44 -9.61 -6.69 -11.25
C HIS A 44 -10.34 -5.38 -11.57
N ILE A 45 -9.76 -4.50 -12.39
CA ILE A 45 -10.46 -3.30 -12.88
C ILE A 45 -11.66 -3.69 -13.73
N LEU A 46 -11.50 -4.63 -14.66
CA LEU A 46 -12.60 -5.10 -15.51
C LEU A 46 -13.69 -5.78 -14.68
N GLU A 47 -13.33 -6.64 -13.72
CA GLU A 47 -14.27 -7.25 -12.78
C GLU A 47 -15.03 -6.19 -11.96
N GLN A 48 -14.34 -5.15 -11.46
CA GLN A 48 -14.99 -4.05 -10.76
C GLN A 48 -15.91 -3.24 -11.67
N LEU A 49 -15.60 -3.09 -12.96
CA LEU A 49 -16.44 -2.35 -13.89
C LEU A 49 -17.72 -3.10 -14.29
N ASP A 50 -17.72 -4.44 -14.22
CA ASP A 50 -18.88 -5.29 -14.54
C ASP A 50 -20.03 -5.12 -13.52
N ASP A 51 -19.70 -4.99 -12.23
CA ASP A 51 -20.65 -4.63 -11.16
C ASP A 51 -20.13 -3.43 -10.35
N ASN A 52 -20.15 -2.26 -11.00
CA ASN A 52 -19.43 -1.10 -10.51
C ASN A 52 -20.08 -0.43 -9.29
N ARG A 53 -19.28 -0.23 -8.23
CA ARG A 53 -19.69 0.49 -7.03
C ARG A 53 -18.59 1.43 -6.55
N LEU A 54 -18.98 2.66 -6.21
CA LEU A 54 -18.06 3.63 -5.62
C LEU A 54 -17.52 3.13 -4.27
N ILE A 55 -16.20 2.96 -4.20
CA ILE A 55 -15.48 2.67 -2.95
C ILE A 55 -15.36 3.98 -2.16
N ARG A 56 -16.19 4.14 -1.12
CA ARG A 56 -16.23 5.34 -0.26
C ARG A 56 -16.28 4.98 1.22
N PRO A 57 -15.15 4.61 1.84
CA PRO A 57 -15.11 4.38 3.28
C PRO A 57 -15.36 5.69 4.06
N LYS A 58 -15.79 5.55 5.32
CA LYS A 58 -15.90 6.66 6.28
C LYS A 58 -14.76 6.55 7.30
N ALA A 59 -14.44 7.67 7.92
CA ALA A 59 -13.56 7.72 9.08
C ALA A 59 -14.35 8.18 10.31
N GLU A 60 -13.95 7.69 11.48
CA GLU A 60 -14.44 8.19 12.76
C GLU A 60 -13.66 9.46 13.13
N TYR A 61 -14.36 10.53 13.46
CA TYR A 61 -13.73 11.77 13.90
C TYR A 61 -13.44 11.69 15.40
N VAL A 62 -12.15 11.65 15.75
CA VAL A 62 -11.65 11.67 17.15
C VAL A 62 -10.93 12.98 17.48
N GLY A 63 -11.11 14.00 16.64
CA GLY A 63 -10.54 15.32 16.88
C GLY A 63 -11.40 16.15 17.85
N PRO A 64 -10.93 17.34 18.25
CA PRO A 64 -11.71 18.26 19.07
C PRO A 64 -13.01 18.68 18.38
N GLU A 65 -14.07 18.91 19.14
CA GLU A 65 -15.29 19.54 18.60
C GLU A 65 -15.00 20.96 18.05
N HIS A 66 -16.05 21.65 17.59
CA HIS A 66 -15.94 23.00 17.04
C HIS A 66 -15.13 23.93 17.97
N ARG A 67 -14.08 24.56 17.43
CA ARG A 67 -13.22 25.51 18.15
C ARG A 67 -13.30 26.89 17.53
N SER A 68 -13.44 27.91 18.37
CA SER A 68 -13.27 29.31 17.96
C SER A 68 -11.80 29.61 17.68
N VAL A 69 -11.52 30.26 16.56
CA VAL A 69 -10.18 30.73 16.23
C VAL A 69 -9.92 32.03 16.98
N GLN A 70 -8.90 32.04 17.85
CA GLN A 70 -8.48 33.28 18.52
C GLN A 70 -7.85 34.25 17.50
N PRO A 71 -8.02 35.57 17.67
CA PRO A 71 -7.26 36.59 16.95
C PRO A 71 -5.76 36.30 16.98
N ILE A 72 -5.03 36.63 15.90
CA ILE A 72 -3.63 36.21 15.74
C ILE A 72 -2.72 36.73 16.86
N ASP A 73 -3.01 37.93 17.35
CA ASP A 73 -2.35 38.62 18.46
C ASP A 73 -2.62 37.97 19.84
N GLN A 74 -3.60 37.07 19.92
CA GLN A 74 -4.02 36.38 21.14
C GLN A 74 -3.69 34.88 21.12
N ARG A 75 -2.97 34.41 20.10
CA ARG A 75 -2.44 33.05 20.04
C ARG A 75 -1.10 33.02 20.77
N SER A 76 -0.87 31.98 21.57
CA SER A 76 0.43 31.70 22.19
C SER A 76 1.46 31.25 21.16
#